data_AF-T0RS83-F1
#
_entry.id   AF-T0RS83-F1
#
_cell.length_a   1.000
_cell.length_b   1.000
_cell.length_c   1.000
_cell.angle_alpha   90.00
_cell.angle_beta   90.00
_cell.angle_gamma   90.00
#
_symmetry.space_group_name_H-M   'P 1'
#
loop_
_entity.id
_entity.type
_entity.pdbx_description
1 polymer ?
#
loop_
_entity_poly.entity_id
_entity_poly.type
_entity_poly.pdbx_seq_one_letter_code
_entity_poly.pdbx_strand_id
1 'polypeptide(L)'
;MELQAALLVVVVVLAAYMPVLLTLYVRRRRQAHLRCRQPLDMAFAAACVMVYAVADPLQQVMMLSHNLSCYWHVVWAAFNVLGSAWYLVVAVSHVVRYRVTEVLAQPLDPEQPYPKMRLYRFLLQRSVQRRACAALVALALVATLSASDTATLLSPSINGCLTPAMVVSIGLQFGIVLSVVLYVVYALHSVDDLAGLHRTYAQTLLHVVGVLWLLGFVTFSESQFQWTLLRTYNIKTMVTTLLAHLLFYFNIVQPMALLRATRVHDAIGSGDTTASRSLHELASFRKYLEEPAGLDDFIAYCRLALRLEDILAYTTLWNFMTQLTTRDAAIAVYDECLDQSGPLVTPSAAKWRDYYRSQLANPHGLQNRAPTSARGPDVLPWDLYSPFLNDLLVSMFNDLVPDFTRHSLGLSWREFRYEHLHASQRCISGGPSLAAIVSMPLAPIPMSTISSRFHDDET
;
A
#
# COMPACT_ATOMS: atom_id res chain seq x y z
N MET A 1 -21.48 -41.51 1.79
CA MET A 1 -20.62 -41.12 2.93
C MET A 1 -19.18 -40.90 2.50
N GLU A 2 -18.52 -41.84 1.82
CA GLU A 2 -17.10 -41.68 1.41
C GLU A 2 -16.83 -40.46 0.50
N LEU A 3 -17.68 -40.21 -0.50
CA LEU A 3 -17.51 -39.07 -1.42
C LEU A 3 -17.67 -37.70 -0.74
N GLN A 4 -18.52 -37.59 0.29
CA GLN A 4 -18.77 -36.34 1.01
C GLN A 4 -17.58 -35.96 1.89
N ALA A 5 -17.06 -36.94 2.63
CA ALA A 5 -15.85 -36.78 3.42
C ALA A 5 -14.66 -36.45 2.52
N ALA A 6 -14.53 -37.11 1.36
CA ALA A 6 -13.47 -36.85 0.40
C ALA A 6 -13.47 -35.38 -0.08
N LEU A 7 -14.62 -34.81 -0.45
CA LEU A 7 -14.68 -33.42 -0.91
C LEU A 7 -14.30 -32.41 0.18
N LEU A 8 -14.75 -32.62 1.43
CA LEU A 8 -14.37 -31.76 2.54
C LEU A 8 -12.88 -31.89 2.88
N VAL A 9 -12.33 -33.10 2.82
CA VAL A 9 -10.88 -33.33 2.99
C VAL A 9 -10.09 -32.61 1.90
N VAL A 10 -10.55 -32.62 0.64
CA VAL A 10 -9.92 -31.86 -0.45
C VAL A 10 -9.92 -30.36 -0.12
N VAL A 11 -11.01 -29.80 0.40
CA VAL A 11 -11.07 -28.38 0.81
C VAL A 11 -10.07 -28.08 1.94
N VAL A 12 -9.95 -28.96 2.93
CA VAL A 12 -8.97 -28.80 4.02
C VAL A 12 -7.53 -28.87 3.49
N VAL A 13 -7.24 -29.82 2.60
CA VAL A 13 -5.91 -29.97 1.98
C VAL A 13 -5.58 -28.74 1.14
N LEU A 14 -6.55 -28.21 0.40
CA LEU A 14 -6.38 -26.95 -0.33
C LEU A 14 -6.10 -25.79 0.63
N ALA A 15 -6.75 -25.70 1.79
CA ALA A 15 -6.49 -24.61 2.73
C ALA A 15 -5.07 -24.65 3.35
N ALA A 16 -4.36 -25.78 3.30
CA ALA A 16 -3.03 -25.94 3.90
C ALA A 16 -1.94 -25.02 3.29
N TYR A 17 -2.12 -24.51 2.06
CA TYR A 17 -1.15 -23.57 1.48
C TYR A 17 -1.20 -22.18 2.13
N MET A 18 -2.35 -21.77 2.70
CA MET A 18 -2.57 -20.43 3.23
C MET A 18 -1.57 -20.01 4.32
N PRO A 19 -1.34 -20.80 5.39
CA PRO A 19 -0.40 -20.40 6.45
C PRO A 19 1.04 -20.25 5.94
N VAL A 20 1.46 -21.10 5.00
CA VAL A 20 2.80 -21.05 4.40
C VAL A 20 2.95 -19.77 3.57
N LEU A 21 1.98 -19.47 2.69
CA LEU A 21 2.02 -18.27 1.86
C LEU A 21 1.90 -16.99 2.68
N LEU A 22 1.06 -16.98 3.72
CA LEU A 22 0.91 -15.84 4.62
C LEU A 22 2.23 -15.56 5.35
N THR A 23 2.91 -16.59 5.84
CA THR A 23 4.22 -16.45 6.50
C THR A 23 5.27 -15.90 5.53
N LEU A 24 5.31 -16.40 4.30
CA LEU A 24 6.22 -15.90 3.26
C LEU A 24 5.90 -14.45 2.89
N TYR A 25 4.62 -14.09 2.80
CA TYR A 25 4.13 -12.74 2.51
C TYR A 25 4.58 -11.74 3.59
N VAL A 26 4.37 -12.08 4.87
CA VAL A 26 4.80 -11.24 6.00
C VAL A 26 6.32 -11.11 6.05
N ARG A 27 7.07 -12.20 5.78
CA ARG A 27 8.54 -12.13 5.70
C ARG A 27 9.03 -11.23 4.57
N ARG A 28 8.32 -11.20 3.44
CA ARG A 28 8.66 -10.38 2.26
C ARG A 28 8.02 -8.99 2.26
N ARG A 29 7.36 -8.57 3.35
CA ARG A 29 6.65 -7.28 3.45
C ARG A 29 7.48 -6.03 3.14
N ARG A 30 8.82 -6.13 3.20
CA ARG A 30 9.74 -5.02 2.94
C ARG A 30 9.98 -4.75 1.44
N GLN A 31 9.51 -5.61 0.55
CA GLN A 31 9.65 -5.38 -0.89
C GLN A 31 8.76 -4.21 -1.34
N ALA A 32 9.30 -3.31 -2.18
CA ALA A 32 8.63 -2.08 -2.62
C ALA A 32 7.20 -2.31 -3.13
N HIS A 33 7.04 -3.24 -4.08
CA HIS A 33 5.73 -3.63 -4.64
C HIS A 33 4.71 -4.13 -3.60
N LEU A 34 5.15 -4.75 -2.49
CA LEU A 34 4.24 -5.19 -1.43
C LEU A 34 3.93 -4.07 -0.43
N ARG A 35 4.85 -3.13 -0.25
CA ARG A 35 4.74 -2.06 0.74
C ARG A 35 3.59 -1.10 0.42
N CYS A 36 3.36 -0.82 -0.87
CA CYS A 36 2.25 0.00 -1.36
C CYS A 36 0.86 -0.61 -1.05
N ARG A 37 0.79 -1.92 -0.76
CA ARG A 37 -0.46 -2.64 -0.45
C ARG A 37 -0.78 -2.76 1.04
N GLN A 38 -0.06 -2.05 1.91
CA GLN A 38 -0.22 -2.14 3.38
C GLN A 38 -0.20 -3.59 3.87
N PRO A 39 0.93 -4.30 3.71
CA PRO A 39 0.97 -5.76 3.78
C PRO A 39 0.58 -6.31 5.15
N LEU A 40 0.79 -5.56 6.23
CA LEU A 40 0.37 -5.98 7.56
C LEU A 40 -1.14 -5.94 7.74
N ASP A 41 -1.79 -4.92 7.20
CA ASP A 41 -3.24 -4.75 7.32
C ASP A 41 -3.95 -5.82 6.48
N MET A 42 -3.41 -6.14 5.30
CA MET A 42 -3.90 -7.25 4.47
C MET A 42 -3.63 -8.63 5.06
N ALA A 43 -2.44 -8.84 5.62
CA ALA A 43 -2.12 -10.09 6.29
C ALA A 43 -3.05 -10.35 7.48
N PHE A 44 -3.46 -9.30 8.22
CA PHE A 44 -4.42 -9.43 9.32
C PHE A 44 -5.80 -9.86 8.81
N ALA A 45 -6.36 -9.18 7.81
CA ALA A 45 -7.64 -9.59 7.21
C ALA A 45 -7.58 -11.03 6.69
N ALA A 46 -6.53 -11.37 5.94
CA ALA A 46 -6.32 -12.71 5.38
C ALA A 46 -6.15 -13.78 6.47
N ALA A 47 -5.48 -13.47 7.59
CA ALA A 47 -5.32 -14.38 8.71
C ALA A 47 -6.66 -14.71 9.37
N CYS A 48 -7.50 -13.70 9.63
CA CYS A 48 -8.83 -13.90 10.21
C CYS A 48 -9.71 -14.78 9.31
N VAL A 49 -9.69 -14.51 8.00
CA VAL A 49 -10.44 -15.29 7.01
C VAL A 49 -9.88 -16.71 6.84
N MET A 50 -8.56 -16.89 6.91
CA MET A 50 -7.90 -18.20 6.89
C MET A 50 -8.32 -19.08 8.07
N VAL A 51 -8.41 -18.51 9.29
CA VAL A 51 -8.85 -19.25 10.47
C VAL A 51 -10.25 -19.84 10.23
N TYR A 52 -11.18 -19.05 9.69
CA TYR A 52 -12.50 -19.54 9.32
C TYR A 52 -12.46 -20.62 8.23
N ALA A 53 -11.68 -20.39 7.17
CA ALA A 53 -11.55 -21.30 6.02
C ALA A 53 -11.00 -22.68 6.40
N VAL A 54 -10.17 -22.76 7.44
CA VAL A 54 -9.61 -24.02 7.94
C VAL A 54 -10.53 -24.63 9.00
N ALA A 55 -11.02 -23.83 9.95
CA ALA A 55 -11.78 -24.34 11.09
C ALA A 55 -13.14 -24.93 10.70
N ASP A 56 -13.90 -24.27 9.81
CA ASP A 56 -15.24 -24.72 9.42
C ASP A 56 -15.24 -26.11 8.74
N PRO A 57 -14.45 -26.36 7.66
CA PRO A 57 -14.42 -27.68 7.05
C PRO A 57 -13.76 -28.74 7.94
N LEU A 58 -12.74 -28.37 8.73
CA LEU A 58 -12.08 -29.31 9.66
C LEU A 58 -13.06 -29.83 10.72
N GLN A 59 -13.90 -28.94 11.26
CA GLN A 59 -14.93 -29.30 12.22
C GLN A 59 -15.96 -30.28 11.64
N GLN A 60 -16.31 -30.12 10.36
CA GLN A 60 -17.22 -31.02 9.66
C GLN A 60 -16.60 -32.38 9.37
N VAL A 61 -15.32 -32.43 8.98
CA VAL A 61 -14.59 -33.68 8.71
C VAL A 61 -14.41 -34.51 9.98
N MET A 62 -14.04 -33.87 11.10
CA MET A 62 -13.79 -34.58 12.36
C MET A 62 -15.08 -35.02 13.07
N MET A 63 -16.26 -34.75 12.50
CA MET A 63 -17.57 -34.95 13.13
C MET A 63 -17.70 -34.33 14.54
N LEU A 64 -16.80 -33.40 14.89
CA LEU A 64 -16.87 -32.61 16.12
C LEU A 64 -18.11 -31.72 16.14
N SER A 65 -18.69 -31.48 14.98
CA SER A 65 -19.89 -30.69 14.74
C SER A 65 -21.11 -31.17 15.53
N HIS A 66 -21.22 -32.46 15.87
CA HIS A 66 -22.35 -33.00 16.67
C HIS A 66 -22.22 -32.77 18.19
N ASN A 67 -21.01 -32.47 18.67
CA ASN A 67 -20.72 -32.29 20.10
C ASN A 67 -20.33 -30.85 20.46
N LEU A 68 -20.10 -29.99 19.47
CA LEU A 68 -19.74 -28.60 19.70
C LEU A 68 -21.00 -27.74 19.83
N SER A 69 -21.07 -26.98 20.91
CA SER A 69 -22.11 -25.97 21.12
C SER A 69 -22.12 -24.97 19.97
N CYS A 70 -23.32 -24.48 19.62
CA CYS A 70 -23.53 -23.45 18.61
C CYS A 70 -22.61 -22.22 18.75
N TYR A 71 -22.27 -21.87 19.99
CA TYR A 71 -21.28 -20.85 20.33
C TYR A 71 -19.98 -20.89 19.49
N TRP A 72 -19.40 -22.08 19.26
CA TRP A 72 -18.15 -22.18 18.51
C TRP A 72 -18.30 -21.79 17.05
N HIS A 73 -19.43 -22.12 16.42
CA HIS A 73 -19.72 -21.68 15.06
C HIS A 73 -19.85 -20.16 14.97
N VAL A 74 -20.45 -19.52 15.98
CA VAL A 74 -20.53 -18.06 16.07
C VAL A 74 -19.14 -17.44 16.20
N VAL A 75 -18.26 -18.03 17.03
CA VAL A 75 -16.88 -17.56 17.19
C VAL A 75 -16.11 -17.65 15.87
N TRP A 76 -16.20 -18.76 15.14
CA TRP A 76 -15.54 -18.90 13.83
C TRP A 76 -16.11 -17.92 12.80
N ALA A 77 -17.43 -17.74 12.77
CA ALA A 77 -18.08 -16.75 11.91
C ALA A 77 -17.62 -15.32 12.25
N ALA A 78 -17.40 -15.00 13.53
CA ALA A 78 -16.90 -13.70 13.97
C ALA A 78 -15.51 -13.39 13.39
N PHE A 79 -14.62 -14.38 13.24
CA PHE A 79 -13.34 -14.18 12.55
C PHE A 79 -13.51 -13.82 11.08
N ASN A 80 -14.45 -14.44 10.38
CA ASN A 80 -14.75 -14.09 8.99
C ASN A 80 -15.31 -12.65 8.87
N VAL A 81 -16.25 -12.28 9.76
CA VAL A 81 -16.80 -10.92 9.83
C VAL A 81 -15.70 -9.90 10.14
N LEU A 82 -14.82 -10.18 11.10
CA LEU A 82 -13.70 -9.33 11.45
C LEU A 82 -12.73 -9.12 10.29
N GLY A 83 -12.33 -10.20 9.61
CA GLY A 83 -11.43 -10.13 8.46
C GLY A 83 -12.03 -9.36 7.28
N SER A 84 -13.31 -9.60 6.99
CA SER A 84 -14.05 -8.92 5.93
C SER A 84 -14.28 -7.42 6.24
N ALA A 85 -14.65 -7.09 7.49
CA ALA A 85 -14.82 -5.72 7.93
C ALA A 85 -13.50 -4.94 7.91
N TRP A 86 -12.40 -5.56 8.36
CA TRP A 86 -11.07 -4.95 8.28
C TRP A 86 -10.66 -4.71 6.82
N TYR A 87 -10.86 -5.69 5.94
CA TYR A 87 -10.60 -5.53 4.50
C TYR A 87 -11.39 -4.35 3.91
N LEU A 88 -12.69 -4.23 4.25
CA LEU A 88 -13.51 -3.11 3.81
C LEU A 88 -12.97 -1.76 4.31
N VAL A 89 -12.58 -1.68 5.59
CA VAL A 89 -11.96 -0.48 6.16
C VAL A 89 -10.67 -0.11 5.42
N VAL A 90 -9.83 -1.09 5.07
CA VAL A 90 -8.61 -0.86 4.28
C VAL A 90 -8.95 -0.36 2.87
N ALA A 91 -9.94 -0.97 2.20
CA ALA A 91 -10.40 -0.51 0.88
C ALA A 91 -10.94 0.93 0.91
N VAL A 92 -11.77 1.27 1.91
CA VAL A 92 -12.25 2.65 2.13
C VAL A 92 -11.08 3.59 2.39
N SER A 93 -10.08 3.18 3.18
CA SER A 93 -8.90 4.01 3.45
C SER A 93 -8.12 4.35 2.18
N HIS A 94 -8.07 3.43 1.20
CA HIS A 94 -7.46 3.69 -0.10
C HIS A 94 -8.25 4.73 -0.90
N VAL A 95 -9.58 4.62 -0.95
CA VAL A 95 -10.44 5.64 -1.59
C VAL A 95 -10.24 7.01 -0.93
N VAL A 96 -10.14 7.06 0.40
CA VAL A 96 -9.89 8.32 1.12
C VAL A 96 -8.51 8.89 0.77
N ARG A 97 -7.45 8.07 0.68
CA ARG A 97 -6.12 8.55 0.23
C ARG A 97 -6.17 9.14 -1.18
N TYR A 98 -6.92 8.51 -2.08
CA TYR A 98 -7.15 9.06 -3.40
C TYR A 98 -7.82 10.44 -3.36
N ARG A 99 -8.89 10.58 -2.58
CA ARG A 99 -9.56 11.88 -2.41
C ARG A 99 -8.65 12.94 -1.80
N VAL A 100 -7.77 12.56 -0.86
CA VAL A 100 -6.74 13.46 -0.33
C VAL A 100 -5.80 13.92 -1.44
N THR A 101 -5.29 13.00 -2.26
CA THR A 101 -4.39 13.36 -3.36
C THR A 101 -5.07 14.19 -4.45
N GLU A 102 -6.35 13.94 -4.73
CA GLU A 102 -7.14 14.73 -5.67
C GLU A 102 -7.33 16.17 -5.17
N VAL A 103 -7.67 16.33 -3.88
CA VAL A 103 -7.80 17.64 -3.24
C VAL A 103 -6.46 18.38 -3.19
N LEU A 104 -5.35 17.68 -2.94
CA LEU A 104 -4.00 18.28 -2.96
C LEU A 104 -3.51 18.64 -4.37
N ALA A 105 -4.03 17.99 -5.40
CA ALA A 105 -3.68 18.27 -6.80
C ALA A 105 -4.50 19.41 -7.42
N GLN A 106 -5.58 19.84 -6.76
CA GLN A 106 -6.39 20.96 -7.22
C GLN A 106 -5.69 22.30 -6.90
N PRO A 107 -5.86 23.32 -7.74
CA PRO A 107 -5.35 24.66 -7.43
C PRO A 107 -5.97 25.14 -6.12
N LEU A 108 -5.14 25.66 -5.21
CA LEU A 108 -5.62 26.14 -3.91
C LEU A 108 -6.59 27.29 -4.09
N ASP A 109 -7.78 27.13 -3.53
CA ASP A 109 -8.75 28.21 -3.41
C ASP A 109 -8.36 29.08 -2.19
N PRO A 110 -8.09 30.39 -2.36
CA PRO A 110 -7.57 31.24 -1.27
C PRO A 110 -8.53 31.37 -0.07
N GLU A 111 -9.84 31.17 -0.26
CA GLU A 111 -10.82 31.29 0.83
C GLU A 111 -10.99 30.01 1.65
N GLN A 112 -10.78 28.83 1.04
CA GLN A 112 -10.84 27.53 1.71
C GLN A 112 -9.80 26.60 1.07
N PRO A 113 -8.54 26.63 1.53
CA PRO A 113 -7.46 25.94 0.85
C PRO A 113 -7.69 24.42 0.77
N TYR A 114 -8.39 23.82 1.74
CA TYR A 114 -8.68 22.38 1.74
C TYR A 114 -10.03 22.02 2.41
N PRO A 115 -11.17 22.15 1.71
CA PRO A 115 -12.45 21.73 2.26
C PRO A 115 -12.41 20.23 2.58
N LYS A 116 -12.87 19.84 3.78
CA LYS A 116 -12.99 18.44 4.25
C LYS A 116 -11.68 17.67 4.47
N MET A 117 -10.49 18.26 4.27
CA MET A 117 -9.21 17.57 4.52
C MET A 117 -9.08 17.04 5.95
N ARG A 118 -9.54 17.82 6.94
CA ARG A 118 -9.55 17.39 8.34
C ARG A 118 -10.36 16.11 8.56
N LEU A 119 -11.48 15.96 7.85
CA LEU A 119 -12.31 14.74 7.91
C LEU A 119 -11.57 13.55 7.27
N TYR A 120 -10.96 13.75 6.10
CA TYR A 120 -10.19 12.68 5.45
C TYR A 120 -9.00 12.23 6.29
N ARG A 121 -8.26 13.18 6.86
CA ARG A 121 -7.13 12.90 7.78
C ARG A 121 -7.61 12.15 9.02
N PHE A 122 -8.76 12.52 9.59
CA PHE A 122 -9.38 11.77 10.68
C PHE A 122 -9.71 10.32 10.30
N LEU A 123 -10.31 10.09 9.12
CA LEU A 123 -10.64 8.74 8.62
C LEU A 123 -9.40 7.88 8.32
N LEU A 124 -8.27 8.50 8.00
CA LEU A 124 -6.99 7.81 7.78
C LEU A 124 -6.25 7.44 9.07
N GLN A 125 -6.69 7.93 10.23
CA GLN A 125 -6.07 7.58 11.50
C GLN A 125 -6.29 6.11 11.85
N ARG A 126 -5.21 5.39 12.16
CA ARG A 126 -5.27 3.97 12.54
C ARG A 126 -6.15 3.70 13.76
N SER A 127 -6.19 4.63 14.71
CA SER A 127 -7.08 4.54 15.88
C SER A 127 -8.55 4.57 15.48
N VAL A 128 -8.92 5.47 14.56
CA VAL A 128 -10.28 5.60 14.02
C VAL A 128 -10.64 4.37 13.20
N GLN A 129 -9.75 3.87 12.34
CA GLN A 129 -9.97 2.65 11.56
C GLN A 129 -10.20 1.42 12.45
N ARG A 130 -9.40 1.25 13.52
CA ARG A 130 -9.58 0.17 14.49
C ARG A 130 -10.91 0.29 15.24
N ARG A 131 -11.28 1.49 15.69
CA ARG A 131 -12.56 1.74 16.36
C ARG A 131 -13.75 1.49 15.43
N ALA A 132 -13.65 1.93 14.17
CA ALA A 132 -14.68 1.71 13.16
C ALA A 132 -14.84 0.21 12.87
N CYS A 133 -13.74 -0.53 12.69
CA CYS A 133 -13.80 -1.98 12.51
C CYS A 133 -14.41 -2.69 13.73
N ALA A 134 -13.98 -2.35 14.95
CA ALA A 134 -14.54 -2.91 16.17
C ALA A 134 -16.04 -2.60 16.31
N ALA A 135 -16.46 -1.38 15.98
CA ALA A 135 -17.87 -0.99 15.99
C ALA A 135 -18.68 -1.77 14.95
N LEU A 136 -18.19 -1.94 13.72
CA LEU A 136 -18.85 -2.72 12.68
C LEU A 136 -19.02 -4.19 13.09
N VAL A 137 -17.97 -4.81 13.63
CA VAL A 137 -18.01 -6.20 14.11
C VAL A 137 -18.94 -6.33 15.31
N ALA A 138 -18.86 -5.42 16.27
CA ALA A 138 -19.75 -5.42 17.44
C ALA A 138 -21.21 -5.25 17.04
N LEU A 139 -21.52 -4.33 16.12
CA LEU A 139 -22.89 -4.14 15.62
C LEU A 139 -23.41 -5.40 14.91
N ALA A 140 -22.59 -6.02 14.05
CA ALA A 140 -22.97 -7.26 13.37
C ALA A 140 -23.23 -8.41 14.36
N LEU A 141 -22.35 -8.58 15.36
CA LEU A 141 -22.49 -9.61 16.39
C LEU A 141 -23.67 -9.33 17.33
N VAL A 142 -23.85 -8.09 17.79
CA VAL A 142 -24.97 -7.74 18.68
C VAL A 142 -26.29 -7.92 17.95
N ALA A 143 -26.42 -7.44 16.71
CA ALA A 143 -27.67 -7.58 15.96
C ALA A 143 -27.99 -9.05 15.58
N THR A 144 -27.00 -9.92 15.48
CA THR A 144 -27.24 -11.37 15.29
C THR A 144 -27.54 -12.07 16.62
N LEU A 145 -26.79 -11.78 17.68
CA LEU A 145 -26.93 -12.42 18.98
C LEU A 145 -28.14 -11.94 19.78
N SER A 146 -28.60 -10.70 19.60
CA SER A 146 -29.82 -10.20 20.24
C SER A 146 -31.09 -10.91 19.75
N ALA A 147 -30.99 -11.63 18.63
CA ALA A 147 -32.05 -12.47 18.08
C ALA A 147 -31.95 -13.95 18.53
N SER A 148 -31.00 -14.29 19.42
CA SER A 148 -30.89 -15.61 20.08
C SER A 148 -31.40 -15.59 21.50
N ASP A 149 -31.95 -16.73 21.92
CA ASP A 149 -32.03 -17.11 23.32
C ASP A 149 -30.73 -17.81 23.78
N THR A 150 -30.39 -17.72 25.06
CA THR A 150 -29.20 -18.40 25.61
C THR A 150 -29.26 -19.93 25.45
N ALA A 151 -30.46 -20.49 25.45
CA ALA A 151 -30.70 -21.92 25.24
C ALA A 151 -30.37 -22.39 23.81
N THR A 152 -30.56 -21.55 22.79
CA THR A 152 -30.21 -21.90 21.41
C THR A 152 -28.70 -21.85 21.16
N LEU A 153 -27.97 -20.94 21.83
CA LEU A 153 -26.51 -20.83 21.72
C LEU A 153 -25.76 -22.01 22.38
N LEU A 154 -26.35 -22.60 23.43
CA LEU A 154 -25.81 -23.76 24.13
C LEU A 154 -26.26 -25.10 23.54
N SER A 155 -27.17 -25.08 22.56
CA SER A 155 -27.66 -26.29 21.91
C SER A 155 -26.54 -26.99 21.12
N PRO A 156 -26.41 -28.33 21.22
CA PRO A 156 -25.45 -29.11 20.44
C PRO A 156 -25.89 -29.36 18.99
N SER A 157 -27.07 -28.87 18.59
CA SER A 157 -27.62 -29.07 17.24
C SER A 157 -27.32 -27.90 16.30
N ILE A 158 -26.51 -28.15 15.26
CA ILE A 158 -26.21 -27.20 14.17
C ILE A 158 -27.48 -26.78 13.42
N ASN A 159 -28.44 -27.70 13.22
CA ASN A 159 -29.67 -27.41 12.48
C ASN A 159 -30.63 -26.48 13.26
N GLY A 160 -30.39 -26.27 14.56
CA GLY A 160 -31.17 -25.37 15.42
C GLY A 160 -30.43 -24.08 15.81
N CYS A 161 -29.22 -23.86 15.27
CA CYS A 161 -28.36 -22.73 15.62
C CYS A 161 -28.90 -21.37 15.15
N LEU A 162 -29.48 -21.34 13.96
CA LEU A 162 -29.97 -20.10 13.34
C LEU A 162 -31.49 -20.00 13.56
N THR A 163 -31.90 -19.06 14.41
CA THR A 163 -33.31 -18.72 14.55
C THR A 163 -33.79 -17.96 13.30
N PRO A 164 -35.09 -18.01 12.94
CA PRO A 164 -35.62 -17.21 11.84
C PRO A 164 -35.31 -15.71 11.99
N ALA A 165 -35.32 -15.20 13.23
CA ALA A 165 -34.97 -13.83 13.54
C ALA A 165 -33.49 -13.51 13.23
N MET A 166 -32.56 -14.42 13.51
CA MET A 166 -31.15 -14.28 13.10
C MET A 166 -31.00 -14.22 11.60
N VAL A 167 -31.72 -15.08 10.86
CA VAL A 167 -31.63 -15.11 9.39
C VAL A 167 -32.08 -13.78 8.79
N VAL A 168 -33.16 -13.19 9.31
CA VAL A 168 -33.63 -11.86 8.89
C VAL A 168 -32.59 -10.78 9.22
N SER A 169 -32.01 -10.80 10.42
CA SER A 169 -30.96 -9.86 10.83
C SER A 169 -29.72 -9.95 9.92
N ILE A 170 -29.25 -11.17 9.63
CA ILE A 170 -28.13 -11.41 8.70
C ILE A 170 -28.46 -10.89 7.31
N GLY A 171 -29.69 -11.12 6.80
CA GLY A 171 -30.12 -10.62 5.51
C GLY A 171 -30.09 -9.08 5.42
N LEU A 172 -30.53 -8.39 6.48
CA LEU A 172 -30.49 -6.93 6.55
C LEU A 172 -29.04 -6.41 6.61
N GLN A 173 -28.19 -7.03 7.42
CA GLN A 173 -26.76 -6.71 7.47
C GLN A 173 -26.09 -6.89 6.10
N PHE A 174 -26.41 -7.99 5.40
CA PHE A 174 -25.90 -8.25 4.07
C PHE A 174 -26.32 -7.16 3.08
N GLY A 175 -27.58 -6.70 3.10
CA GLY A 175 -28.05 -5.61 2.24
C GLY A 175 -27.31 -4.29 2.48
N ILE A 176 -27.03 -3.95 3.74
CA ILE A 176 -26.25 -2.76 4.11
C ILE A 176 -24.81 -2.89 3.60
N VAL A 177 -24.15 -4.02 3.88
CA VAL A 177 -22.76 -4.27 3.43
C VAL A 177 -22.66 -4.25 1.92
N LEU A 178 -23.62 -4.86 1.20
CA LEU A 178 -23.67 -4.84 -0.26
C LEU A 178 -23.73 -3.41 -0.80
N SER A 179 -24.58 -2.56 -0.22
CA SER A 179 -24.69 -1.15 -0.61
C SER A 179 -23.36 -0.39 -0.42
N VAL A 180 -22.69 -0.61 0.72
CA VAL A 180 -21.37 -0.02 0.98
C VAL A 180 -20.32 -0.53 0.00
N VAL A 181 -20.29 -1.85 -0.26
CA VAL A 181 -19.33 -2.45 -1.20
C VAL A 181 -19.53 -1.91 -2.61
N LEU A 182 -20.77 -1.82 -3.09
CA LEU A 182 -21.07 -1.26 -4.42
C LEU A 182 -20.64 0.22 -4.51
N TYR A 183 -20.89 1.01 -3.46
CA TYR A 183 -20.42 2.39 -3.40
C TYR A 183 -18.88 2.48 -3.47
N VAL A 184 -18.18 1.63 -2.72
CA VAL A 184 -16.71 1.58 -2.72
C VAL A 184 -16.17 1.14 -4.08
N VAL A 185 -16.78 0.14 -4.73
CA VAL A 185 -16.40 -0.30 -6.08
C VAL A 185 -16.61 0.82 -7.10
N TYR A 186 -17.75 1.52 -7.04
CA TYR A 186 -18.01 2.68 -7.88
C TYR A 186 -16.94 3.77 -7.69
N ALA A 187 -16.62 4.09 -6.43
CA ALA A 187 -15.60 5.08 -6.09
C ALA A 187 -14.17 4.64 -6.48
N LEU A 188 -13.87 3.34 -6.50
CA LEU A 188 -12.59 2.80 -6.97
C LEU A 188 -12.47 2.78 -8.49
N HIS A 189 -13.59 2.63 -9.22
CA HIS A 189 -13.58 2.59 -10.68
C HIS A 189 -13.35 3.97 -11.30
N SER A 190 -13.69 5.05 -10.59
CA SER A 190 -13.45 6.43 -11.05
C SER A 190 -11.97 6.88 -10.94
N VAL A 191 -11.05 5.99 -10.58
CA VAL A 191 -9.68 6.35 -10.20
C VAL A 191 -8.65 5.67 -11.11
N ASP A 192 -7.70 6.46 -11.62
CA ASP A 192 -6.57 5.95 -12.40
C ASP A 192 -5.65 5.04 -11.55
N ASP A 193 -5.25 3.89 -12.09
CA ASP A 193 -4.62 2.81 -11.34
C ASP A 193 -3.11 2.72 -11.62
N LEU A 194 -2.25 3.11 -10.67
CA LEU A 194 -0.79 3.08 -10.84
C LEU A 194 -0.17 1.67 -10.79
N ALA A 195 -0.89 0.62 -10.37
CA ALA A 195 -0.28 -0.71 -10.23
C ALA A 195 -1.29 -1.88 -10.30
N GLY A 196 -2.45 -1.67 -10.92
CA GLY A 196 -3.54 -2.65 -10.88
C GLY A 196 -4.13 -2.84 -9.47
N LEU A 197 -3.83 -1.94 -8.53
CA LEU A 197 -4.24 -2.05 -7.14
C LEU A 197 -5.74 -1.79 -7.00
N HIS A 198 -6.26 -0.73 -7.63
CA HIS A 198 -7.70 -0.44 -7.64
C HIS A 198 -8.47 -1.56 -8.32
N ARG A 199 -7.94 -2.08 -9.43
CA ARG A 199 -8.49 -3.25 -10.11
C ARG A 199 -8.51 -4.48 -9.20
N THR A 200 -7.44 -4.73 -8.44
CA THR A 200 -7.39 -5.87 -7.51
C THR A 200 -8.45 -5.74 -6.41
N TYR A 201 -8.59 -4.55 -5.81
CA TYR A 201 -9.59 -4.29 -4.78
C TYR A 201 -11.02 -4.45 -5.32
N ALA A 202 -11.32 -3.82 -6.47
CA ALA A 202 -12.62 -3.88 -7.10
C ALA A 202 -12.98 -5.31 -7.54
N GLN A 203 -12.04 -6.04 -8.14
CA GLN A 203 -12.24 -7.45 -8.52
C GLN A 203 -12.51 -8.32 -7.29
N THR A 204 -11.74 -8.15 -6.22
CA THR A 204 -11.96 -8.90 -4.98
C THR A 204 -13.36 -8.61 -4.42
N LEU A 205 -13.76 -7.34 -4.33
CA LEU A 205 -15.09 -6.94 -3.83
C LEU A 205 -16.22 -7.49 -4.70
N LEU A 206 -16.11 -7.41 -6.03
CA LEU A 206 -17.10 -7.95 -6.96
C LEU A 206 -17.20 -9.47 -6.87
N HIS A 207 -16.08 -10.20 -6.77
CA HIS A 207 -16.09 -11.64 -6.60
C HIS A 207 -16.64 -12.07 -5.24
N VAL A 208 -16.32 -11.34 -4.17
CA VAL A 208 -16.92 -11.53 -2.84
C VAL A 208 -18.44 -11.39 -2.90
N VAL A 209 -18.94 -10.31 -3.53
CA VAL A 209 -20.38 -10.09 -3.72
C VAL A 209 -21.00 -11.21 -4.54
N GLY A 210 -20.35 -11.63 -5.64
CA GLY A 210 -20.84 -12.73 -6.48
C GLY A 210 -20.94 -14.05 -5.72
N VAL A 211 -19.95 -14.39 -4.88
CA VAL A 211 -19.98 -15.59 -4.05
C VAL A 211 -21.02 -15.50 -2.93
N LEU A 212 -21.20 -14.33 -2.32
CA LEU A 212 -22.26 -14.13 -1.33
C LEU A 212 -23.66 -14.24 -1.96
N TRP A 213 -23.83 -13.75 -3.19
CA TRP A 213 -25.07 -13.94 -3.94
C TRP A 213 -25.31 -15.41 -4.27
N LEU A 214 -24.27 -16.14 -4.69
CA LEU A 214 -24.33 -17.59 -4.89
C LEU A 214 -24.71 -18.33 -3.59
N LEU A 215 -24.14 -17.92 -2.45
CA LEU A 215 -24.48 -18.48 -1.15
C LEU A 215 -25.96 -18.24 -0.82
N GLY A 216 -26.44 -17.01 -1.02
CA GLY A 216 -27.85 -16.66 -0.88
C GLY A 216 -28.75 -17.52 -1.77
N PHE A 217 -28.38 -17.68 -3.04
CA PHE A 217 -29.09 -18.53 -3.99
C PHE A 217 -29.14 -20.01 -3.53
N VAL A 218 -28.00 -20.59 -3.14
CA VAL A 218 -27.93 -21.96 -2.61
C VAL A 218 -28.82 -22.12 -1.38
N THR A 219 -28.79 -21.16 -0.46
CA THR A 219 -29.63 -21.20 0.77
C THR A 219 -31.12 -21.10 0.44
N PHE A 220 -31.50 -20.23 -0.50
CA PHE A 220 -32.86 -20.07 -0.97
C PHE A 220 -33.35 -21.35 -1.65
N SER A 221 -32.56 -21.92 -2.56
CA SER A 221 -32.91 -23.16 -3.27
C SER A 221 -33.10 -24.34 -2.33
N GLU A 222 -32.25 -24.48 -1.31
CA GLU A 222 -32.40 -25.52 -0.29
C GLU A 222 -33.70 -25.34 0.51
N SER A 223 -34.05 -24.10 0.86
CA SER A 223 -35.26 -23.80 1.64
C SER A 223 -36.57 -24.01 0.87
N GLN A 224 -36.61 -23.63 -0.40
CA GLN A 224 -37.83 -23.64 -1.21
C GLN A 224 -38.05 -24.97 -1.93
N PHE A 225 -37.00 -25.55 -2.49
CA PHE A 225 -37.11 -26.75 -3.33
C PHE A 225 -36.70 -28.04 -2.59
N GLN A 226 -36.33 -27.95 -1.31
CA GLN A 226 -35.88 -29.10 -0.50
C GLN A 226 -34.81 -29.94 -1.20
N TRP A 227 -33.90 -29.29 -1.94
CA TRP A 227 -32.85 -29.98 -2.68
C TRP A 227 -31.88 -30.69 -1.74
N THR A 228 -32.18 -31.95 -1.44
CA THR A 228 -31.41 -32.79 -0.51
C THR A 228 -29.97 -32.97 -0.98
N LEU A 229 -29.70 -32.91 -2.29
CA LEU A 229 -28.35 -32.95 -2.84
C LEU A 229 -27.45 -31.81 -2.33
N LEU A 230 -27.95 -30.57 -2.25
CA LEU A 230 -27.17 -29.42 -1.75
C LEU A 230 -26.73 -29.62 -0.29
N ARG A 231 -27.65 -30.15 0.51
CA ARG A 231 -27.41 -30.51 1.92
C ARG A 231 -26.47 -31.70 2.05
N THR A 232 -26.63 -32.70 1.20
CA THR A 232 -25.82 -33.92 1.19
C THR A 232 -24.36 -33.61 0.86
N TYR A 233 -24.09 -32.71 -0.09
CA TYR A 233 -22.71 -32.37 -0.49
C TYR A 233 -22.09 -31.20 0.29
N ASN A 234 -22.73 -30.69 1.34
CA ASN A 234 -22.26 -29.54 2.12
C ASN A 234 -21.87 -28.33 1.25
N ILE A 235 -22.66 -28.05 0.19
CA ILE A 235 -22.34 -27.03 -0.80
C ILE A 235 -22.21 -25.65 -0.16
N LYS A 236 -23.01 -25.34 0.87
CA LYS A 236 -22.91 -24.10 1.67
C LYS A 236 -21.49 -23.88 2.19
N THR A 237 -20.87 -24.90 2.78
CA THR A 237 -19.51 -24.82 3.32
C THR A 237 -18.46 -24.71 2.22
N MET A 238 -18.68 -25.35 1.07
CA MET A 238 -17.78 -25.16 -0.08
C MET A 238 -17.84 -23.72 -0.61
N VAL A 239 -19.03 -23.12 -0.69
CA VAL A 239 -19.19 -21.74 -1.15
C VAL A 239 -18.61 -20.74 -0.13
N THR A 240 -18.80 -20.95 1.18
CA THR A 240 -18.23 -20.07 2.21
C THR A 240 -16.71 -20.19 2.31
N THR A 241 -16.14 -21.39 2.12
CA THR A 241 -14.68 -21.57 2.04
C THR A 241 -14.10 -21.01 0.74
N LEU A 242 -14.83 -21.09 -0.38
CA LEU A 242 -14.44 -20.45 -1.64
C LEU A 242 -14.29 -18.92 -1.48
N LEU A 243 -15.21 -18.28 -0.76
CA LEU A 243 -15.13 -16.85 -0.45
C LEU A 243 -13.79 -16.50 0.20
N ALA A 244 -13.39 -17.27 1.21
CA ALA A 244 -12.14 -17.09 1.91
C ALA A 244 -10.91 -17.31 1.00
N HIS A 245 -10.96 -18.32 0.14
CA HIS A 245 -9.91 -18.60 -0.84
C HIS A 245 -9.75 -17.47 -1.86
N LEU A 246 -10.85 -16.89 -2.35
CA LEU A 246 -10.79 -15.77 -3.29
C LEU A 246 -10.16 -14.54 -2.65
N LEU A 247 -10.60 -14.17 -1.43
CA LEU A 247 -10.02 -13.03 -0.70
C LEU A 247 -8.52 -13.25 -0.48
N PHE A 248 -8.12 -14.45 -0.07
CA PHE A 248 -6.71 -14.80 0.11
C PHE A 248 -5.93 -14.79 -1.22
N TYR A 249 -6.52 -15.30 -2.30
CA TYR A 249 -5.88 -15.41 -3.60
C TYR A 249 -5.54 -14.04 -4.18
N PHE A 250 -6.52 -13.13 -4.29
CA PHE A 250 -6.31 -11.81 -4.88
C PHE A 250 -5.39 -10.92 -4.02
N ASN A 251 -5.47 -11.02 -2.69
CA ASN A 251 -4.72 -10.13 -1.80
C ASN A 251 -3.32 -10.63 -1.44
N ILE A 252 -3.10 -11.95 -1.42
CA ILE A 252 -1.83 -12.56 -0.98
C ILE A 252 -1.16 -13.32 -2.12
N VAL A 253 -1.87 -14.23 -2.80
CA VAL A 253 -1.26 -15.14 -3.80
C VAL A 253 -0.85 -14.39 -5.06
N GLN A 254 -1.75 -13.61 -5.64
CA GLN A 254 -1.52 -12.85 -6.87
C GLN A 254 -0.32 -11.88 -6.77
N PRO A 255 -0.19 -11.02 -5.75
CA PRO A 255 0.99 -10.14 -5.64
C PRO A 255 2.28 -10.93 -5.44
N MET A 256 2.23 -12.07 -4.74
CA MET A 256 3.40 -12.94 -4.55
C MET A 256 3.82 -13.66 -5.84
N ALA A 257 2.88 -14.01 -6.71
CA ALA A 257 3.15 -14.57 -8.02
C ALA A 257 3.82 -13.53 -8.93
N LEU A 258 3.32 -12.30 -8.93
CA LEU A 258 3.90 -11.19 -9.70
C LEU A 258 5.34 -10.89 -9.25
N LEU A 259 5.60 -10.90 -7.94
CA LEU A 259 6.96 -10.77 -7.39
C LEU A 259 7.93 -11.86 -7.84
N ARG A 260 7.45 -13.09 -8.08
CA ARG A 260 8.32 -14.15 -8.61
C ARG A 260 8.68 -13.89 -10.06
N ALA A 261 7.72 -13.42 -10.87
CA ALA A 261 7.96 -13.06 -12.26
C ALA A 261 8.97 -11.91 -12.40
N THR A 262 8.86 -10.86 -11.56
CA THR A 262 9.76 -9.70 -11.62
C THR A 262 11.16 -10.01 -11.10
N ARG A 263 11.31 -10.89 -10.10
CA ARG A 263 12.64 -11.30 -9.59
C ARG A 263 13.52 -11.97 -10.63
N VAL A 264 12.93 -12.71 -11.58
CA VAL A 264 13.71 -13.32 -12.67
C VAL A 264 14.37 -12.24 -13.53
N HIS A 265 13.77 -11.05 -13.64
CA HIS A 265 14.36 -9.91 -14.34
C HIS A 265 15.33 -9.12 -13.46
N ASP A 266 15.04 -8.93 -12.17
CA ASP A 266 15.92 -8.17 -11.26
C ASP A 266 17.21 -8.91 -10.88
N ALA A 267 17.20 -10.25 -10.84
CA ALA A 267 18.38 -11.07 -10.52
C ALA A 267 19.50 -10.94 -11.58
N ILE A 268 19.18 -10.43 -12.77
CA ILE A 268 20.14 -10.16 -13.84
C ILE A 268 20.82 -8.78 -13.65
N GLY A 269 20.30 -7.90 -12.77
CA GLY A 269 20.77 -6.52 -12.61
C GLY A 269 21.18 -6.06 -11.21
N SER A 270 21.02 -6.85 -10.15
CA SER A 270 21.20 -6.40 -8.76
C SER A 270 22.44 -7.01 -8.09
N GLY A 271 23.62 -6.45 -8.37
CA GLY A 271 24.80 -6.63 -7.51
C GLY A 271 24.69 -5.77 -6.24
N ASP A 272 24.99 -6.37 -5.09
CA ASP A 272 24.91 -5.80 -3.74
C ASP A 272 25.38 -4.33 -3.65
N THR A 273 24.49 -3.45 -3.22
CA THR A 273 24.79 -2.04 -2.97
C THR A 273 25.24 -1.84 -1.52
N THR A 274 26.48 -1.37 -1.35
CA THR A 274 27.06 -1.00 -0.05
C THR A 274 26.41 0.27 0.52
N ALA A 275 26.44 0.46 1.84
CA ALA A 275 25.86 1.62 2.52
C ALA A 275 26.45 2.99 2.08
N SER A 276 27.66 3.02 1.53
CA SER A 276 28.25 4.23 0.95
C SER A 276 27.58 4.63 -0.36
N ARG A 277 27.15 3.64 -1.16
CA ARG A 277 26.43 3.86 -2.43
C ARG A 277 25.04 4.44 -2.18
N SER A 278 24.37 4.03 -1.10
CA SER A 278 23.05 4.58 -0.75
C SER A 278 23.10 6.06 -0.32
N LEU A 279 24.16 6.52 0.36
CA LEU A 279 24.27 7.93 0.75
C LEU A 279 24.54 8.84 -0.45
N HIS A 280 25.38 8.40 -1.38
CA HIS A 280 25.59 9.15 -2.62
C HIS A 280 24.33 9.18 -3.48
N GLU A 281 23.61 8.06 -3.61
CA GLU A 281 22.35 8.02 -4.36
C GLU A 281 21.27 8.91 -3.74
N LEU A 282 21.21 8.98 -2.41
CA LEU A 282 20.34 9.90 -1.68
C LEU A 282 20.67 11.37 -1.99
N ALA A 283 21.96 11.73 -2.00
CA ALA A 283 22.40 13.08 -2.34
C ALA A 283 22.11 13.44 -3.81
N SER A 284 22.30 12.49 -4.73
CA SER A 284 21.89 12.65 -6.13
C SER A 284 20.38 12.83 -6.27
N PHE A 285 19.59 12.10 -5.49
CA PHE A 285 18.13 12.24 -5.51
C PHE A 285 17.70 13.62 -5.02
N ARG A 286 18.32 14.14 -3.96
CA ARG A 286 18.09 15.51 -3.51
C ARG A 286 18.35 16.53 -4.63
N LYS A 287 19.49 16.42 -5.33
CA LYS A 287 19.82 17.31 -6.46
C LYS A 287 18.80 17.23 -7.60
N TYR A 288 18.32 16.03 -7.90
CA TYR A 288 17.28 15.84 -8.90
C TYR A 288 15.96 16.53 -8.52
N LEU A 289 15.60 16.56 -7.23
CA LEU A 289 14.44 17.32 -6.74
C LEU A 289 14.67 18.84 -6.72
N GLU A 290 15.92 19.30 -6.76
CA GLU A 290 16.25 20.73 -6.88
C GLU A 290 16.12 21.21 -8.35
N GLU A 291 16.17 20.30 -9.33
CA GLU A 291 15.88 20.61 -10.73
C GLU A 291 14.37 20.69 -10.99
N PRO A 292 13.88 21.73 -11.68
CA PRO A 292 12.43 21.93 -11.86
C PRO A 292 11.79 20.78 -12.64
N ALA A 293 12.44 20.28 -13.68
CA ALA A 293 11.94 19.14 -14.47
C ALA A 293 11.91 17.84 -13.63
N GLY A 294 12.94 17.60 -12.82
CA GLY A 294 12.98 16.42 -11.95
C GLY A 294 11.95 16.46 -10.83
N LEU A 295 11.71 17.65 -10.28
CA LEU A 295 10.65 17.89 -9.30
C LEU A 295 9.26 17.63 -9.90
N ASP A 296 8.97 18.17 -11.10
CA ASP A 296 7.68 18.01 -11.77
C ASP A 296 7.36 16.55 -12.10
N ASP A 297 8.34 15.81 -12.65
CA ASP A 297 8.19 14.38 -12.93
C ASP A 297 7.93 13.57 -11.65
N PHE A 298 8.65 13.89 -10.58
CA PHE A 298 8.49 13.21 -9.31
C PHE A 298 7.16 13.56 -8.62
N ILE A 299 6.66 14.80 -8.75
CA ILE A 299 5.33 15.21 -8.30
C ILE A 299 4.24 14.45 -9.06
N ALA A 300 4.36 14.35 -10.39
CA ALA A 300 3.44 13.59 -11.22
C ALA A 300 3.39 12.12 -10.81
N TYR A 301 4.55 11.52 -10.52
CA TYR A 301 4.62 10.17 -9.98
C TYR A 301 4.00 10.06 -8.59
N CYS A 302 4.30 10.97 -7.67
CA CYS A 302 3.74 10.96 -6.31
C CYS A 302 2.22 11.11 -6.29
N ARG A 303 1.65 11.85 -7.24
CA ARG A 303 0.19 11.94 -7.45
C ARG A 303 -0.40 10.57 -7.77
N LEU A 304 0.20 9.85 -8.72
CA LEU A 304 -0.23 8.51 -9.09
C LEU A 304 -0.02 7.50 -7.94
N ALA A 305 1.05 7.65 -7.17
CA ALA A 305 1.41 6.76 -6.06
C ALA A 305 0.58 7.01 -4.79
N LEU A 306 -0.30 8.00 -4.79
CA LEU A 306 -1.08 8.47 -3.64
C LEU A 306 -0.19 8.92 -2.47
N ARG A 307 0.94 9.58 -2.80
CA ARG A 307 1.98 10.06 -1.87
C ARG A 307 2.35 11.53 -2.12
N LEU A 308 1.43 12.27 -2.72
CA LEU A 308 1.62 13.68 -3.07
C LEU A 308 1.93 14.54 -1.83
N GLU A 309 1.40 14.16 -0.67
CA GLU A 309 1.67 14.86 0.59
C GLU A 309 3.16 14.85 0.98
N ASP A 310 3.93 13.81 0.62
CA ASP A 310 5.34 13.71 1.00
C ASP A 310 6.18 14.75 0.23
N ILE A 311 5.97 14.86 -1.08
CA ILE A 311 6.73 15.77 -1.93
C ILE A 311 6.30 17.24 -1.71
N LEU A 312 5.01 17.48 -1.45
CA LEU A 312 4.53 18.82 -1.08
C LEU A 312 5.05 19.23 0.31
N ALA A 313 5.15 18.31 1.26
CA ALA A 313 5.80 18.59 2.54
C ALA A 313 7.30 18.90 2.34
N TYR A 314 7.97 18.23 1.41
CA TYR A 314 9.36 18.54 1.07
C TYR A 314 9.51 19.95 0.49
N THR A 315 8.66 20.35 -0.47
CA THR A 315 8.76 21.68 -1.09
C THR A 315 8.40 22.81 -0.13
N THR A 316 7.40 22.63 0.74
CA THR A 316 7.05 23.61 1.79
C THR A 316 8.19 23.82 2.79
N LEU A 317 8.82 22.74 3.24
CA LEU A 317 10.02 22.80 4.09
C LEU A 317 11.20 23.46 3.37
N TRP A 318 11.41 23.14 2.08
CA TRP A 318 12.46 23.75 1.27
C TRP A 318 12.26 25.27 1.11
N ASN A 319 11.03 25.70 0.84
CA ASN A 319 10.67 27.11 0.72
C ASN A 319 10.87 27.85 2.04
N PHE A 320 10.55 27.21 3.19
CA PHE A 320 10.82 27.80 4.50
C PHE A 320 12.32 28.08 4.72
N MET A 321 13.21 27.17 4.32
CA MET A 321 14.66 27.35 4.51
C MET A 321 15.28 28.41 3.57
N THR A 322 14.62 28.71 2.44
CA THR A 322 15.11 29.68 1.45
C THR A 322 14.53 31.08 1.65
N GLN A 323 13.44 31.21 2.41
CA GLN A 323 12.79 32.49 2.74
C GLN A 323 13.16 32.98 4.15
N LEU A 324 12.66 34.17 4.52
CA LEU A 324 12.90 34.72 5.86
C LEU A 324 12.18 33.85 6.91
N THR A 325 12.96 33.18 7.76
CA THR A 325 12.45 32.23 8.76
C THR A 325 11.88 32.95 9.98
N THR A 326 10.58 33.25 9.93
CA THR A 326 9.85 33.83 11.07
C THR A 326 9.19 32.75 11.92
N ARG A 327 8.88 33.09 13.18
CA ARG A 327 8.12 32.20 14.07
C ARG A 327 6.74 31.84 13.51
N ASP A 328 6.03 32.81 12.94
CA ASP A 328 4.71 32.56 12.36
C ASP A 328 4.78 31.62 11.16
N ALA A 329 5.80 31.78 10.30
CA ALA A 329 6.05 30.86 9.20
C ALA A 329 6.39 29.45 9.72
N ALA A 330 7.16 29.34 10.80
CA ALA A 330 7.47 28.04 11.40
C ALA A 330 6.24 27.36 12.01
N ILE A 331 5.33 28.12 12.64
CA ILE A 331 4.05 27.60 13.13
C ILE A 331 3.17 27.15 11.97
N ALA A 332 3.10 27.92 10.88
CA ALA A 332 2.35 27.53 9.69
C ALA A 332 2.86 26.21 9.10
N VAL A 333 4.18 26.05 8.95
CA VAL A 333 4.81 24.79 8.50
C VAL A 333 4.50 23.64 9.46
N TYR A 334 4.51 23.90 10.78
CA TYR A 334 4.15 22.89 11.77
C TYR A 334 2.69 22.45 11.61
N ASP A 335 1.75 23.39 11.52
CA ASP A 335 0.33 23.09 11.36
C ASP A 335 0.03 22.39 10.03
N GLU A 336 0.80 22.70 8.98
CA GLU A 336 0.62 22.12 7.66
C GLU A 336 1.19 20.69 7.53
N CYS A 337 2.42 20.49 7.99
CA CYS A 337 3.22 19.28 7.73
C CYS A 337 3.36 18.34 8.94
N LEU A 338 3.28 18.86 10.17
CA LEU A 338 3.56 18.10 11.38
C LEU A 338 2.33 17.81 12.26
N ASP A 339 1.40 18.75 12.36
CA ASP A 339 0.21 18.58 13.18
C ASP A 339 -0.63 17.39 12.71
N GLN A 340 -1.32 16.70 13.62
CA GLN A 340 -2.06 15.49 13.25
C GLN A 340 -3.23 15.75 12.28
N SER A 341 -3.72 16.99 12.24
CA SER A 341 -4.80 17.41 11.34
C SER A 341 -4.32 18.13 10.07
N GLY A 342 -3.01 18.29 9.91
CA GLY A 342 -2.42 19.01 8.79
C GLY A 342 -2.70 18.37 7.42
N PRO A 343 -2.83 19.18 6.35
CA PRO A 343 -3.05 18.72 5.00
C PRO A 343 -1.86 17.94 4.42
N LEU A 344 -0.62 18.17 4.86
CA LEU A 344 0.60 17.58 4.32
C LEU A 344 1.28 16.60 5.29
N VAL A 345 0.50 15.99 6.18
CA VAL A 345 1.05 15.10 7.20
C VAL A 345 1.61 13.83 6.58
N THR A 346 2.89 13.61 6.84
CA THR A 346 3.64 12.44 6.39
C THR A 346 3.84 11.43 7.53
N PRO A 347 4.11 10.15 7.23
CA PRO A 347 4.45 9.16 8.26
C PRO A 347 5.69 9.56 9.08
N SER A 348 6.67 10.22 8.46
CA SER A 348 7.90 10.69 9.09
C SER A 348 7.64 11.79 10.14
N ALA A 349 6.59 12.60 9.96
CA ALA A 349 6.25 13.69 10.87
C ALA A 349 5.90 13.22 12.29
N ALA A 350 5.39 11.99 12.45
CA ALA A 350 4.97 11.46 13.76
C ALA A 350 6.12 11.41 14.78
N LYS A 351 7.36 11.15 14.32
CA LYS A 351 8.57 11.11 15.17
C LYS A 351 8.96 12.50 15.68
N TRP A 352 8.71 13.53 14.88
CA TRP A 352 9.20 14.89 15.10
C TRP A 352 8.15 15.83 15.70
N ARG A 353 6.88 15.45 15.68
CA ARG A 353 5.74 16.28 16.12
C ARG A 353 5.92 16.83 17.52
N ASP A 354 6.12 15.97 18.52
CA ASP A 354 6.19 16.41 19.93
C ASP A 354 7.44 17.26 20.20
N TYR A 355 8.55 16.93 19.51
CA TYR A 355 9.78 17.72 19.56
C TYR A 355 9.53 19.15 19.07
N TYR A 356 9.03 19.33 17.86
CA TYR A 356 8.79 20.68 17.31
C TYR A 356 7.67 21.43 18.03
N ARG A 357 6.62 20.73 18.50
CA ARG A 357 5.58 21.32 19.36
C ARG A 357 6.18 21.94 20.61
N SER A 358 7.08 21.22 21.28
CA SER A 358 7.75 21.71 22.49
C SER A 358 8.71 22.87 22.22
N GLN A 359 9.36 22.89 21.06
CA GLN A 359 10.26 23.99 20.67
C GLN A 359 9.49 25.25 20.34
N LEU A 360 8.42 25.17 19.53
CA LEU A 360 7.61 26.32 19.14
C LEU A 360 6.84 26.92 20.33
N ALA A 361 6.51 26.11 21.33
CA ALA A 361 5.91 26.57 22.59
C ALA A 361 6.90 27.33 23.50
N ASN A 362 8.21 27.10 23.36
CA ASN A 362 9.26 27.68 24.21
C ASN A 362 10.10 28.72 23.44
N PRO A 363 9.68 30.00 23.39
CA PRO A 363 10.36 31.03 22.59
C PRO A 363 11.81 31.28 23.01
N HIS A 364 12.12 31.17 24.31
CA HIS A 364 13.47 31.42 24.84
C HIS A 364 14.50 30.36 24.42
N GLY A 365 14.08 29.12 24.15
CA GLY A 365 14.98 28.05 23.72
C GLY A 365 15.43 28.18 22.26
N LEU A 366 14.58 28.78 21.41
CA LEU A 366 14.84 28.98 19.98
C LEU A 366 15.74 30.19 19.72
N GLN A 367 15.56 31.29 20.48
CA GLN A 367 16.38 32.50 20.34
C GLN A 367 17.86 32.28 20.72
N ASN A 368 18.15 31.41 21.68
CA ASN A 368 19.53 31.12 22.10
C ASN A 368 20.35 30.33 21.06
N ARG A 369 19.70 29.78 20.03
CA ARG A 369 20.35 29.01 18.96
C ARG A 369 20.54 29.79 17.67
N ALA A 370 19.93 30.97 17.55
CA ALA A 370 20.05 31.81 16.36
C ALA A 370 21.42 32.50 16.32
N PRO A 371 22.09 32.57 15.15
CA PRO A 371 23.36 33.27 15.02
C PRO A 371 23.21 34.75 15.37
N THR A 372 24.20 35.30 16.09
CA THR A 372 24.23 36.66 16.66
C THR A 372 23.98 37.79 15.66
N SER A 373 24.10 37.52 14.35
CA SER A 373 23.88 38.47 13.24
C SER A 373 22.41 38.60 12.81
N ALA A 374 21.49 37.76 13.29
CA ALA A 374 20.07 37.77 12.95
C ALA A 374 19.17 38.23 14.12
N ARG A 375 19.61 39.25 14.88
CA ARG A 375 18.86 39.79 16.03
C ARG A 375 17.71 40.71 15.58
N GLY A 376 16.66 40.11 15.04
CA GLY A 376 15.28 40.60 15.18
C GLY A 376 14.55 39.73 16.22
N PRO A 377 13.49 40.23 16.89
CA PRO A 377 12.80 39.49 17.95
C PRO A 377 12.20 38.13 17.51
N ASP A 378 12.03 37.89 16.20
CA ASP A 378 11.26 36.76 15.66
C ASP A 378 11.97 35.90 14.59
N VAL A 379 13.29 36.06 14.40
CA VAL A 379 14.04 35.29 13.39
C VAL A 379 14.53 33.96 13.97
N LEU A 380 14.18 32.86 13.30
CA LEU A 380 14.54 31.50 13.67
C LEU A 380 15.74 30.98 12.86
N PRO A 381 16.47 29.95 13.35
CA PRO A 381 17.48 29.26 12.55
C PRO A 381 16.90 28.74 11.23
N TRP A 382 17.58 29.00 10.11
CA TRP A 382 17.15 28.57 8.78
C TRP A 382 17.09 27.04 8.64
N ASP A 383 17.85 26.31 9.45
CA ASP A 383 17.97 24.86 9.47
C ASP A 383 17.06 24.17 10.49
N LEU A 384 16.11 24.89 11.11
CA LEU A 384 15.23 24.37 12.17
C LEU A 384 14.60 23.01 11.82
N TYR A 385 14.07 22.88 10.61
CA TYR A 385 13.41 21.66 10.13
C TYR A 385 14.33 20.69 9.38
N SER A 386 15.64 20.96 9.28
CA SER A 386 16.61 20.11 8.56
C SER A 386 16.57 18.63 8.99
N PRO A 387 16.49 18.29 10.30
CA PRO A 387 16.38 16.89 10.71
C PRO A 387 15.13 16.18 10.17
N PHE A 388 13.98 16.87 10.18
CA PHE A 388 12.74 16.34 9.66
C PHE A 388 12.78 16.21 8.13
N LEU A 389 13.31 17.22 7.43
CA LEU A 389 13.48 17.18 5.97
C LEU A 389 14.35 16.00 5.52
N ASN A 390 15.46 15.74 6.20
CA ASN A 390 16.34 14.62 5.87
C ASN A 390 15.64 13.26 6.11
N ASP A 391 14.93 13.10 7.23
CA ASP A 391 14.16 11.88 7.50
C ASP A 391 13.02 11.69 6.46
N LEU A 392 12.37 12.77 6.02
CA LEU A 392 11.37 12.74 4.96
C LEU A 392 11.99 12.31 3.62
N LEU A 393 13.13 12.89 3.24
CA LEU A 393 13.83 12.56 2.00
C LEU A 393 14.32 11.11 1.99
N VAL A 394 14.87 10.62 3.11
CA VAL A 394 15.23 9.20 3.28
C VAL A 394 14.01 8.30 3.15
N SER A 395 12.86 8.70 3.70
CA SER A 395 11.62 7.93 3.55
C SER A 395 11.16 7.88 2.10
N MET A 396 11.11 9.03 1.39
CA MET A 396 10.73 9.07 -0.03
C MET A 396 11.70 8.25 -0.89
N PHE A 397 12.99 8.37 -0.64
CA PHE A 397 14.02 7.63 -1.37
C PHE A 397 13.87 6.13 -1.22
N ASN A 398 13.68 5.64 0.01
CA ASN A 398 13.55 4.20 0.25
C ASN A 398 12.20 3.63 -0.23
N ASP A 399 11.15 4.44 -0.23
CA ASP A 399 9.78 3.97 -0.43
C ASP A 399 9.30 4.16 -1.87
N LEU A 400 9.68 5.26 -2.53
CA LEU A 400 9.13 5.67 -3.82
C LEU A 400 10.12 5.48 -4.97
N VAL A 401 11.42 5.77 -4.75
CA VAL A 401 12.41 5.73 -5.84
C VAL A 401 12.57 4.35 -6.50
N PRO A 402 12.53 3.21 -5.78
CA PRO A 402 12.61 1.90 -6.42
C PRO A 402 11.51 1.66 -7.46
N ASP A 403 10.27 2.05 -7.15
CA ASP A 403 9.15 1.88 -8.06
C ASP A 403 9.11 3.00 -9.12
N PHE A 404 9.55 4.21 -8.78
CA PHE A 404 9.72 5.32 -9.71
C PHE A 404 10.69 4.95 -10.83
N THR A 405 11.86 4.37 -10.52
CA THR A 405 12.87 3.99 -11.53
C THR A 405 12.38 2.99 -12.58
N ARG A 406 11.31 2.24 -12.26
CA ARG A 406 10.69 1.25 -13.14
C ARG A 406 9.52 1.82 -13.94
N HIS A 407 9.02 2.98 -13.53
CA HIS A 407 7.93 3.68 -14.18
C HIS A 407 8.44 4.51 -15.36
N SER A 408 7.58 4.81 -16.33
CA SER A 408 7.93 5.65 -17.49
C SER A 408 8.40 7.05 -17.07
N LEU A 409 7.76 7.63 -16.06
CA LEU A 409 8.16 8.91 -15.46
C LEU A 409 9.56 8.86 -14.79
N GLY A 410 10.06 7.68 -14.42
CA GLY A 410 11.40 7.55 -13.84
C GLY A 410 12.53 7.46 -14.87
N LEU A 411 12.22 7.56 -16.17
CA LEU A 411 13.24 7.62 -17.21
C LEU A 411 14.15 8.85 -17.04
N SER A 412 13.57 10.01 -16.71
CA SER A 412 14.34 11.24 -16.47
C SER A 412 15.30 11.10 -15.27
N TRP A 413 14.89 10.39 -14.22
CA TRP A 413 15.79 10.06 -13.11
C TRP A 413 16.94 9.13 -13.53
N ARG A 414 16.69 8.17 -14.43
CA ARG A 414 17.76 7.30 -14.96
C ARG A 414 18.74 8.09 -15.83
N GLU A 415 18.23 9.01 -16.65
CA GLU A 415 19.03 9.91 -17.48
C GLU A 415 19.88 10.84 -16.60
N PHE A 416 19.25 11.51 -15.62
CA PHE A 416 19.95 12.35 -14.64
C PHE A 416 21.06 11.58 -13.92
N ARG A 417 20.78 10.34 -13.47
CA ARG A 417 21.79 9.48 -12.83
C ARG A 417 22.95 9.18 -13.77
N TYR A 418 22.68 8.85 -15.02
CA TYR A 418 23.69 8.56 -16.02
C TYR A 418 24.59 9.78 -16.23
N GLU A 419 24.00 10.96 -16.41
CA GLU A 419 24.73 12.21 -16.59
C GLU A 419 25.58 12.59 -15.37
N HIS A 420 25.02 12.52 -14.15
CA HIS A 420 25.75 12.84 -12.92
C HIS A 420 26.89 11.85 -12.62
N LEU A 421 26.69 10.55 -12.90
CA LEU A 421 27.73 9.54 -12.75
C LEU A 421 28.86 9.70 -13.78
N HIS A 422 28.54 10.08 -15.02
CA HIS A 422 29.56 10.31 -16.05
C HIS A 422 30.24 11.66 -15.94
N ALA A 423 29.54 12.71 -15.47
CA ALA A 423 30.13 14.01 -15.20
C ALA A 423 31.16 13.93 -14.06
N SER A 424 30.86 13.19 -12.99
CA SER A 424 31.81 12.97 -11.88
C SER A 424 33.02 12.13 -12.29
N GLN A 425 32.88 11.21 -13.25
CA GLN A 425 34.00 10.44 -13.80
C GLN A 425 34.89 11.26 -14.75
N ARG A 426 34.30 12.14 -15.58
CA ARG A 426 35.05 13.02 -16.50
C ARG A 426 35.97 14.01 -15.78
N CYS A 427 35.63 14.43 -14.57
CA CYS A 427 36.48 15.34 -13.78
C CYS A 427 37.69 14.64 -13.12
N ILE A 428 37.68 13.31 -12.99
CA ILE A 428 38.80 12.55 -12.40
C ILE A 428 39.78 12.09 -13.48
N SER A 429 39.32 11.88 -14.72
CA SER A 429 40.19 11.66 -15.86
C SER A 429 40.70 12.99 -16.44
N GLY A 430 41.63 13.64 -15.74
CA GLY A 430 42.48 14.71 -16.30
C GLY A 430 43.45 14.22 -17.39
N GLY A 431 43.03 13.25 -18.21
CA GLY A 431 43.70 12.79 -19.42
C GLY A 431 42.89 13.22 -20.63
N PRO A 432 43.52 13.45 -21.79
CA PRO A 432 42.85 14.01 -22.95
C PRO A 432 41.64 13.17 -23.35
N SER A 433 40.50 13.84 -23.45
CA SER A 433 39.20 13.31 -23.85
C SER A 433 39.32 12.41 -25.07
N LEU A 434 38.79 11.19 -25.01
CA LEU A 434 38.59 10.32 -26.19
C LEU A 434 37.72 10.98 -27.27
N ALA A 435 36.89 11.97 -26.92
CA ALA A 435 36.16 12.77 -27.91
C ALA A 435 37.08 13.72 -28.70
N ALA A 436 38.25 14.07 -28.17
CA ALA A 436 39.30 14.80 -28.91
C ALA A 436 40.08 13.87 -29.87
N ILE A 437 40.08 12.56 -29.63
CA ILE A 437 40.73 11.57 -30.51
C ILE A 437 39.85 11.26 -31.73
N VAL A 438 38.52 11.29 -31.58
CA VAL A 438 37.55 11.03 -32.67
C VAL A 438 37.30 12.28 -33.55
N SER A 439 37.68 13.47 -33.09
CA SER A 439 37.49 14.74 -33.82
C SER A 439 38.77 15.32 -34.44
N MET A 440 39.89 14.60 -34.41
CA MET A 440 41.09 15.03 -35.14
C MET A 440 40.89 14.88 -36.65
N PRO A 441 41.05 15.94 -37.45
CA PRO A 441 41.07 15.82 -38.91
C PRO A 441 42.27 14.96 -39.29
N LEU A 442 42.01 13.86 -40.02
CA LEU A 442 43.03 12.99 -40.59
C LEU A 442 44.04 13.83 -41.36
N ALA A 443 45.26 13.95 -40.84
CA ALA A 443 46.36 14.54 -41.55
C ALA A 443 46.63 13.71 -42.83
N PRO A 444 46.84 14.33 -44.00
CA PRO A 444 47.08 13.61 -45.24
C PRO A 444 48.37 12.80 -45.12
N ILE A 445 48.26 11.51 -45.39
CA ILE A 445 49.36 10.55 -45.45
C ILE A 445 50.34 11.03 -46.54
N PRO A 446 51.63 11.25 -46.25
CA PRO A 446 52.60 11.61 -47.27
C PRO A 446 52.82 10.42 -48.20
N MET A 447 52.51 10.62 -49.49
CA MET A 447 52.86 9.66 -50.54
C MET A 447 54.38 9.59 -50.66
N SER A 448 54.96 8.44 -50.29
CA SER A 448 56.32 8.10 -50.64
C SER A 448 56.37 7.69 -52.12
N THR A 449 57.04 8.50 -52.91
CA THR A 449 57.45 8.19 -54.28
C THR A 449 58.67 7.26 -54.29
N ILE A 450 58.79 6.48 -55.38
CA ILE A 450 59.98 5.80 -55.94
C ILE A 450 60.27 4.41 -55.32
N SER A 451 59.91 3.32 -56.03
CA SER A 451 60.66 2.60 -57.09
C SER A 451 61.68 1.58 -56.55
N SER A 452 61.51 0.29 -56.89
CA SER A 452 62.26 -0.34 -57.99
C SER A 452 62.14 -1.88 -57.99
N ARG A 453 62.01 -2.42 -59.21
CA ARG A 453 62.57 -3.66 -59.79
C ARG A 453 62.17 -5.07 -59.30
N PHE A 454 61.63 -5.83 -60.27
CA PHE A 454 61.94 -7.21 -60.75
C PHE A 454 62.13 -8.34 -59.71
N HIS A 455 61.61 -9.56 -59.88
CA HIS A 455 61.64 -10.42 -61.08
C HIS A 455 60.51 -11.47 -61.06
N ASP A 456 60.17 -11.87 -62.29
CA ASP A 456 59.55 -13.10 -62.83
C ASP A 456 59.58 -14.38 -61.96
N ASP A 457 58.52 -15.21 -62.04
CA ASP A 457 58.55 -16.46 -62.83
C ASP A 457 57.22 -17.26 -62.80
N GLU A 458 56.79 -17.60 -64.02
CA GLU A 458 56.11 -18.82 -64.54
C GLU A 458 55.22 -19.72 -63.64
N THR A 459 53.92 -19.81 -63.97
CA THR A 459 53.34 -20.88 -64.83
C THR A 459 51.85 -20.63 -65.10
#